data_AF-A0A0F9C310-F1
#
_entry.id   AF-A0A0F9C310-F1
#
_cell.length_a   1.000
_cell.length_b   1.000
_cell.length_c   1.000
_cell.angle_alpha   90.00
_cell.angle_beta   90.00
_cell.angle_gamma   90.00
#
_symmetry.space_group_name_H-M   'P 1'
#
loop_
_entity.id
_entity.type
_entity.pdbx_description
1 polymer ?
#
loop_
_entity_poly.entity_id
_entity_poly.type
_entity_poly.pdbx_seq_one_letter_code
_entity_poly.pdbx_strand_id
1 'polypeptide(L)'
;TDNDIPIATADFYYKQVRNEIYIFVDGPPHASDHVQKEDKEKRNKLESKGFSVIQLDFIDGKYRQDPNLIKNEVLIKLKPYLEG
;
A
#
# COMPACT_ATOMS: atom_id res chain seq x y z
N THR A 1 17.11 -14.66 -16.83
CA THR A 1 15.89 -14.05 -17.40
C THR A 1 15.49 -12.90 -16.51
N ASP A 2 15.18 -11.72 -17.05
CA ASP A 2 14.83 -10.50 -16.28
C ASP A 2 13.53 -10.61 -15.44
N ASN A 3 13.00 -11.84 -15.26
CA ASN A 3 11.78 -12.14 -14.54
C ASN A 3 11.96 -12.32 -13.03
N ASP A 4 13.20 -12.40 -12.54
CA ASP A 4 13.49 -12.64 -11.11
C ASP A 4 13.80 -11.35 -10.32
N ILE A 5 13.68 -10.17 -10.95
CA ILE A 5 13.90 -8.89 -10.25
C ILE A 5 12.65 -8.56 -9.42
N PRO A 6 12.75 -8.49 -8.08
CA PRO A 6 11.62 -8.11 -7.24
C PRO A 6 11.15 -6.69 -7.61
N ILE A 7 9.84 -6.52 -7.81
CA ILE A 7 9.25 -5.22 -8.13
C ILE A 7 9.22 -4.31 -6.90
N ALA A 8 8.74 -4.86 -5.79
CA ALA A 8 8.63 -4.18 -4.49
C ALA A 8 8.46 -5.20 -3.38
N THR A 9 8.70 -4.77 -2.14
CA THR A 9 8.35 -5.50 -0.91
C THR A 9 7.22 -4.73 -0.23
N ALA A 10 6.06 -5.36 -0.06
CA ALA A 10 4.94 -4.78 0.67
C ALA A 10 5.13 -4.95 2.18
N ASP A 11 4.58 -4.03 2.98
CA ASP A 11 4.61 -4.13 4.44
C ASP A 11 3.68 -5.24 4.93
N PHE A 12 2.52 -5.39 4.28
CA PHE A 12 1.61 -6.50 4.52
C PHE A 12 1.12 -7.12 3.21
N TYR A 13 0.78 -8.40 3.31
CA TYR A 13 0.27 -9.19 2.20
C TYR A 13 -0.88 -10.06 2.68
N TYR A 14 -1.99 -10.04 1.95
CA TYR A 14 -3.15 -10.89 2.19
C TYR A 14 -3.50 -11.67 0.94
N LYS A 15 -3.41 -13.00 1.05
CA LYS A 15 -3.87 -13.93 0.01
C LYS A 15 -5.28 -14.39 0.32
N GLN A 16 -6.23 -14.01 -0.52
CA GLN A 16 -7.58 -14.57 -0.55
C GLN A 16 -7.67 -15.62 -1.66
N VAL A 17 -8.72 -16.44 -1.64
CA VAL A 17 -8.93 -17.52 -2.62
C VAL A 17 -8.97 -16.99 -4.07
N ARG A 18 -9.41 -15.74 -4.26
CA ARG A 18 -9.61 -15.12 -5.58
C ARG A 18 -8.73 -13.88 -5.86
N ASN A 19 -8.02 -13.38 -4.85
CA ASN A 19 -7.29 -12.13 -4.98
C ASN A 19 -6.07 -12.09 -4.05
N GLU A 20 -5.04 -11.36 -4.47
CA GLU A 20 -3.85 -11.08 -3.68
C GLU A 20 -3.74 -9.58 -3.46
N ILE A 21 -3.69 -9.19 -2.19
CA ILE A 21 -3.71 -7.79 -1.77
C ILE A 21 -2.35 -7.46 -1.16
N TYR A 22 -1.67 -6.49 -1.76
CA TYR A 22 -0.40 -5.94 -1.29
C TYR A 22 -0.66 -4.59 -0.63
N ILE A 23 -0.22 -4.43 0.61
CA ILE A 23 -0.48 -3.21 1.40
C ILE A 23 0.85 -2.52 1.69
N PHE A 24 0.91 -1.23 1.34
CA PHE A 24 2.04 -0.34 1.57
C PHE A 24 1.63 0.73 2.57
N VAL A 25 2.48 0.96 3.57
CA VAL A 25 2.23 1.90 4.67
C VAL A 25 3.21 3.07 4.56
N ASP A 26 2.74 4.19 4.02
CA ASP A 26 3.60 5.32 3.74
C ASP A 26 3.61 6.27 4.94
N GLY A 27 4.61 6.14 5.81
CA GLY A 27 4.85 7.07 6.92
C GLY A 27 5.71 8.30 6.54
N PRO A 28 6.03 9.19 7.51
CA PRO A 28 6.81 10.41 7.28
C PRO A 28 8.16 10.26 6.55
N PRO A 29 8.92 9.15 6.69
CA PRO A 29 10.13 8.94 5.89
C PRO A 29 9.91 8.95 4.37
N HIS A 30 8.69 8.68 3.92
CA HIS A 30 8.32 8.69 2.50
C HIS A 30 7.91 10.09 2.01
N ALA A 31 8.02 11.14 2.82
CA ALA A 31 7.54 12.48 2.46
C ALA A 31 8.27 13.12 1.27
N SER A 32 9.50 12.70 0.95
CA SER A 32 10.23 13.30 -0.18
C SER A 32 9.60 12.91 -1.52
N ASP A 33 9.47 13.88 -2.43
CA ASP A 33 8.86 13.69 -3.76
C ASP A 33 9.50 12.55 -4.56
N HIS A 34 10.82 12.38 -4.44
CA HIS A 34 11.54 11.32 -5.14
C HIS A 34 11.11 9.94 -4.67
N VAL A 35 11.04 9.73 -3.35
CA VAL A 35 10.59 8.46 -2.74
C VAL A 35 9.13 8.17 -3.09
N GLN A 36 8.25 9.17 -2.99
CA GLN A 36 6.83 9.00 -3.36
C GLN A 36 6.67 8.60 -4.82
N LYS A 37 7.46 9.19 -5.72
CA LYS A 37 7.41 8.87 -7.15
C LYS A 37 7.87 7.44 -7.41
N GLU A 38 9.00 7.03 -6.82
CA GLU A 38 9.52 5.67 -6.97
C GLU A 38 8.53 4.63 -6.43
N ASP A 39 7.94 4.85 -5.26
CA ASP A 39 7.00 3.91 -4.66
C ASP A 39 5.68 3.86 -5.45
N LYS A 40 5.23 4.99 -6.01
CA LYS A 40 4.10 5.02 -6.94
C LYS A 40 4.38 4.22 -8.21
N GLU A 41 5.57 4.34 -8.80
CA GLU A 41 5.94 3.57 -10.00
C GLU A 41 5.96 2.06 -9.72
N LYS A 42 6.49 1.65 -8.56
CA LYS A 42 6.46 0.25 -8.11
C LYS A 42 5.03 -0.27 -7.94
N ARG A 43 4.15 0.51 -7.29
CA ARG A 43 2.73 0.15 -7.10
C ARG A 43 1.99 0.03 -8.43
N ASN A 44 2.16 0.99 -9.35
CA ASN A 44 1.58 0.93 -10.69
C ASN A 44 2.03 -0.33 -11.45
N LYS A 45 3.30 -0.74 -11.30
CA LYS A 45 3.82 -1.97 -11.93
C LYS A 45 3.13 -3.22 -11.36
N LEU A 46 2.83 -3.27 -10.07
CA LEU A 46 2.07 -4.37 -9.46
C LEU A 46 0.62 -4.39 -9.95
N GLU A 47 -0.06 -3.24 -9.97
CA GLU A 47 -1.43 -3.12 -10.47
C GLU A 47 -1.54 -3.55 -11.94
N SER A 48 -0.55 -3.18 -12.78
CA SER A 48 -0.51 -3.59 -14.20
C SER A 48 -0.41 -5.10 -14.41
N LYS A 49 0.00 -5.85 -13.39
CA LYS A 49 0.05 -7.32 -13.38
C LYS A 49 -1.23 -7.96 -12.84
N GLY A 50 -2.25 -7.16 -12.49
CA GLY A 50 -3.53 -7.63 -11.99
C GLY A 50 -3.60 -7.85 -10.49
N PHE A 51 -2.56 -7.44 -9.74
CA PHE A 51 -2.58 -7.49 -8.28
C PHE A 51 -3.38 -6.34 -7.69
N SER A 52 -4.07 -6.59 -6.57
CA SER A 52 -4.69 -5.52 -5.80
C SER A 52 -3.65 -4.84 -4.92
N VAL A 53 -3.56 -3.52 -5.00
CA VAL A 53 -2.60 -2.73 -4.23
C VAL A 53 -3.36 -1.71 -3.39
N ILE A 54 -3.01 -1.64 -2.11
CA ILE A 54 -3.57 -0.66 -1.17
C ILE A 54 -2.41 0.15 -0.61
N GLN A 55 -2.50 1.47 -0.75
CA GLN A 55 -1.64 2.41 -0.03
C GLN A 55 -2.42 2.97 1.16
N LEU A 56 -1.83 2.87 2.35
CA LEU A 56 -2.28 3.58 3.55
C LEU A 56 -1.38 4.81 3.72
N ASP A 57 -1.95 6.00 3.57
CA ASP A 57 -1.19 7.25 3.61
C ASP A 57 -1.17 7.84 5.03
N PHE A 58 0.01 7.84 5.63
CA PHE A 58 0.30 8.42 6.93
C PHE A 58 1.48 9.39 6.87
N ILE A 59 1.79 9.93 5.68
CA ILE A 59 2.99 10.75 5.43
C ILE A 59 3.02 11.97 6.34
N ASP A 60 1.87 12.57 6.62
CA ASP A 60 1.76 13.77 7.44
C ASP A 60 1.95 13.53 8.95
N GLY A 61 2.02 12.27 9.39
CA GLY A 61 2.26 11.91 10.79
C GLY A 61 1.10 12.22 11.74
N LYS A 62 -0.06 12.67 11.27
CA LYS A 62 -1.19 13.12 12.13
C LYS A 62 -1.75 12.04 13.03
N TYR A 63 -1.54 10.77 12.67
CA TYR A 63 -1.92 9.62 13.48
C TYR A 63 -1.27 9.59 14.87
N ARG A 64 -0.17 10.32 15.07
CA ARG A 64 0.48 10.44 16.39
C ARG A 64 -0.36 11.25 17.36
N GLN A 65 -1.12 12.23 16.86
CA GLN A 65 -2.02 13.07 17.66
C GLN A 65 -3.40 12.44 17.76
N ASP A 66 -3.89 11.83 16.67
CA ASP A 66 -5.17 11.11 16.65
C ASP A 66 -5.00 9.70 16.07
N PRO A 67 -4.80 8.68 16.93
CA PRO A 67 -4.69 7.29 16.49
C PRO A 67 -5.94 6.75 15.76
N ASN A 68 -7.10 7.40 15.90
CA ASN A 68 -8.30 6.98 15.17
C ASN A 68 -8.17 7.17 13.66
N LEU A 69 -7.25 8.04 13.21
CA LEU A 69 -6.95 8.21 11.79
C LEU A 69 -6.43 6.91 11.16
N ILE A 70 -5.67 6.08 11.91
CA ILE A 70 -5.23 4.76 11.43
C ILE A 70 -6.45 3.87 11.18
N LYS A 71 -7.34 3.79 12.16
CA LYS A 71 -8.55 2.97 12.06
C LYS A 71 -9.42 3.42 10.88
N ASN A 72 -9.59 4.73 10.69
CA ASN A 72 -10.40 5.28 9.61
C ASN A 72 -9.78 4.96 8.23
N GLU A 73 -8.48 5.20 8.05
CA GLU A 73 -7.78 4.91 6.80
C GLU A 73 -7.87 3.42 6.46
N VAL A 74 -7.57 2.54 7.42
CA VAL A 74 -7.64 1.09 7.25
C VAL A 74 -9.07 0.65 6.90
N LEU A 75 -10.08 1.09 7.65
CA LEU A 75 -11.47 0.72 7.37
C LEU A 75 -11.94 1.21 5.99
N ILE A 76 -11.64 2.45 5.62
CA ILE A 76 -12.05 3.00 4.33
C ILE A 76 -11.39 2.25 3.18
N LYS A 77 -10.10 1.95 3.29
CA LYS A 77 -9.31 1.37 2.20
C LYS A 77 -9.45 -0.15 2.08
N LEU A 78 -9.57 -0.88 3.19
CA LEU A 78 -9.63 -2.35 3.17
C LEU A 78 -11.05 -2.89 3.09
N LYS A 79 -12.08 -2.18 3.58
CA LYS A 79 -13.46 -2.68 3.61
C LYS A 79 -13.97 -3.17 2.24
N PRO A 80 -13.72 -2.49 1.11
CA PRO A 80 -14.14 -2.99 -0.21
C PRO A 80 -13.57 -4.36 -0.59
N TYR A 81 -12.45 -4.76 0.03
CA TYR A 81 -11.76 -6.03 -0.24
C TYR A 81 -12.11 -7.14 0.77
N LEU A 82 -12.80 -6.80 1.87
CA LEU A 82 -13.21 -7.76 2.90
C LEU A 82 -14.68 -8.15 2.77
N GLU A 83 -15.50 -7.32 2.13
CA GLU A 83 -16.95 -7.53 1.97
C GLU A 83 -17.34 -8.05 0.58
N GLY A 84 -16.35 -8.39 -0.26
CA GLY A 84 -16.52 -8.90 -1.63
C GLY A 84 -16.57 -10.41 -1.77
#